data_AF-A0A0K8VRE7-F1
#
_entry.id   AF-A0A0K8VRE7-F1
#
_cell.length_a   1.000
_cell.length_b   1.000
_cell.length_c   1.000
_cell.angle_alpha   90.00
_cell.angle_beta   90.00
_cell.angle_gamma   90.00
#
_symmetry.space_group_name_H-M   'P 1'
#
loop_
_entity.id
_entity.type
_entity.pdbx_description
1 polymer ?
#
loop_
_entity_poly.entity_id
_entity_poly.type
_entity_poly.pdbx_seq_one_letter_code
_entity_poly.pdbx_strand_id
1 'polypeptide(L)'
;MNLITAIKLYVEKMCNESGPGMKTILLDKETTSIISMAFSQSDMLQREVYLFERLDSGRSNERMKNLKCIVFIRPTKQNIQLLADELRSPKYGAYFICK
;
A
#
# COMPACT_ATOMS: atom_id res chain seq x y z
N MET A 1 15.51 15.48 15.24
CA MET A 1 14.61 15.14 14.10
C MET A 1 14.68 13.62 13.93
N ASN A 2 13.58 12.89 14.13
CA ASN A 2 13.58 11.42 14.09
C ASN A 2 12.94 10.92 12.78
N LEU A 3 13.73 10.26 11.94
CA LEU A 3 13.31 9.76 10.63
C LEU A 3 12.17 8.72 10.74
N ILE A 4 12.21 7.87 11.78
CA ILE A 4 11.18 6.85 12.01
C ILE A 4 9.84 7.53 12.30
N THR A 5 9.84 8.58 13.13
CA THR A 5 8.64 9.36 13.41
C THR A 5 8.08 10.01 12.14
N ALA A 6 8.95 10.53 11.26
CA ALA A 6 8.52 11.12 9.99
C ALA A 6 7.84 10.07 9.09
N ILE A 7 8.46 8.89 8.93
CA ILE A 7 7.86 7.77 8.16
C ILE A 7 6.51 7.38 8.75
N LYS A 8 6.41 7.29 10.09
CA LYS A 8 5.16 6.95 10.76
C LYS A 8 4.04 7.93 10.44
N LEU A 9 4.35 9.24 10.50
CA LEU A 9 3.39 10.29 10.19
C LEU A 9 2.93 10.26 8.72
N TYR A 10 3.84 9.97 7.77
CA TYR A 10 3.48 9.80 6.37
C TYR A 10 2.50 8.65 6.18
N VAL A 11 2.79 7.47 6.75
CA VAL A 11 1.93 6.30 6.61
C VAL A 11 0.57 6.51 7.26
N GLU A 12 0.54 7.17 8.42
CA GLU A 12 -0.71 7.51 9.08
C GLU A 12 -1.57 8.47 8.25
N LYS A 13 -0.94 9.49 7.65
CA LYS A 13 -1.63 10.39 6.71
C LYS A 13 -2.20 9.63 5.51
N MET A 14 -1.43 8.72 4.91
CA MET A 14 -1.88 7.89 3.78
C MET A 14 -3.08 7.01 4.17
N CYS A 15 -3.05 6.38 5.35
CA CYS A 15 -4.16 5.58 5.86
C CYS A 15 -5.42 6.42 6.14
N ASN A 16 -5.24 7.64 6.61
CA ASN A 16 -6.35 8.57 6.89
C ASN A 16 -7.00 9.12 5.61
N GLU A 17 -6.19 9.45 4.59
CA GLU A 17 -6.69 9.93 3.28
C GLU A 17 -7.52 8.87 2.55
N SER A 18 -7.22 7.58 2.75
CA SER A 18 -8.04 6.50 2.20
C SER A 18 -9.44 6.39 2.84
N GLY A 19 -9.66 7.07 3.97
CA GLY A 19 -10.89 7.01 4.75
C GLY A 19 -11.12 5.67 5.45
N PRO A 20 -12.22 5.49 6.21
CA PRO A 20 -12.49 4.26 6.95
C PRO A 20 -12.78 3.07 6.02
N GLY A 21 -12.62 1.84 6.53
CA GLY A 21 -12.92 0.59 5.84
C GLY A 21 -11.72 -0.33 5.65
N MET A 22 -11.95 -1.53 5.09
CA MET A 22 -10.91 -2.52 4.90
C MET A 22 -9.89 -2.07 3.83
N LYS A 23 -8.63 -1.91 4.26
CA LYS A 23 -7.53 -1.49 3.40
C LYS A 23 -6.54 -2.61 3.16
N THR A 24 -5.94 -2.56 1.98
CA THR A 24 -4.72 -3.27 1.65
C THR A 24 -3.65 -2.27 1.26
N ILE A 25 -2.39 -2.57 1.54
CA ILE A 25 -1.25 -1.78 1.10
C ILE A 25 -0.46 -2.54 0.04
N LEU A 26 -0.24 -1.89 -1.09
CA LEU A 26 0.55 -2.39 -2.21
C LEU A 26 1.94 -1.74 -2.16
N LEU A 27 2.96 -2.59 -2.04
CA LEU A 27 4.33 -2.21 -1.76
C LEU A 27 5.27 -2.72 -2.85
N ASP A 28 6.43 -2.09 -2.98
CA ASP A 28 7.54 -2.64 -3.74
C ASP A 28 8.53 -3.35 -2.79
N LYS A 29 9.61 -3.91 -3.33
CA LYS A 29 10.62 -4.62 -2.53
C LYS A 29 11.23 -3.74 -1.43
N GLU A 30 11.52 -2.48 -1.71
CA GLU A 30 12.19 -1.59 -0.77
C GLU A 30 11.20 -0.92 0.20
N THR A 31 10.03 -0.49 -0.28
CA THR A 31 9.00 0.07 0.59
C THR A 31 8.47 -0.97 1.57
N THR A 32 8.45 -2.26 1.20
CA THR A 32 8.20 -3.38 2.13
C THR A 32 9.18 -3.36 3.31
N SER A 33 10.47 -3.23 3.05
CA SER A 33 11.48 -3.16 4.12
C SER A 33 11.31 -1.91 4.99
N ILE A 34 11.00 -0.76 4.39
CA ILE A 34 10.75 0.49 5.13
C ILE A 34 9.56 0.35 6.07
N ILE A 35 8.44 -0.18 5.57
CA ILE A 35 7.22 -0.40 6.36
C ILE A 35 7.48 -1.40 7.49
N SER A 36 8.16 -2.51 7.20
CA SER A 36 8.49 -3.54 8.20
C SER A 36 9.40 -3.03 9.33
N MET A 37 10.24 -2.03 9.09
CA MET A 37 11.09 -1.43 10.13
C MET A 37 10.34 -0.37 10.94
N ALA A 38 9.38 0.33 10.33
CA ALA A 38 8.68 1.44 10.96
C ALA A 38 7.43 1.00 11.75
N PHE A 39 6.78 -0.10 11.36
CA PHE A 39 5.49 -0.53 11.92
C PHE A 39 5.46 -2.03 12.20
N SER A 40 4.80 -2.39 13.29
CA SER A 40 4.38 -3.78 13.51
C SER A 40 3.11 -4.11 12.73
N GLN A 41 2.83 -5.40 12.56
CA GLN A 41 1.57 -5.85 11.96
C GLN A 41 0.35 -5.36 12.77
N SER A 42 0.45 -5.36 14.10
CA SER A 42 -0.61 -4.85 14.99
C SER A 42 -0.88 -3.35 14.79
N ASP A 43 0.16 -2.54 14.62
CA ASP A 43 0.02 -1.10 14.37
C ASP A 43 -0.73 -0.81 13.05
N MET A 44 -0.49 -1.65 12.04
CA MET A 44 -1.14 -1.54 10.73
C MET A 44 -2.59 -2.01 10.78
N LEU A 45 -2.87 -3.09 11.51
CA LEU A 45 -4.24 -3.58 11.72
C LEU A 45 -5.11 -2.53 12.42
N GLN A 46 -4.57 -1.81 13.41
CA GLN A 46 -5.27 -0.69 14.05
C GLN A 46 -5.61 0.46 13.09
N ARG A 47 -4.91 0.56 11.94
CA ARG A 47 -5.15 1.53 10.87
C ARG A 47 -6.02 0.97 9.74
N GLU A 48 -6.65 -0.17 9.99
CA GLU A 48 -7.50 -0.93 9.06
C GLU A 48 -6.75 -1.48 7.84
N VAL A 49 -5.42 -1.64 7.92
CA VAL A 49 -4.60 -2.27 6.88
C VAL A 49 -4.43 -3.74 7.23
N TYR A 50 -5.12 -4.61 6.50
CA TYR A 50 -5.18 -6.05 6.80
C TYR A 50 -4.30 -6.90 5.90
N LEU A 51 -4.12 -6.47 4.65
CA LEU A 51 -3.37 -7.20 3.63
C LEU A 51 -2.20 -6.39 3.13
N PHE A 52 -1.04 -7.04 3.05
CA PHE A 52 0.18 -6.50 2.46
C PHE A 52 0.46 -7.26 1.18
N GLU A 53 0.43 -6.57 0.05
CA GLU A 53 0.75 -7.15 -1.24
C GLU A 53 2.00 -6.50 -1.84
N ARG A 54 2.76 -7.27 -2.60
CA ARG A 54 3.88 -6.75 -3.37
C ARG A 54 3.46 -6.58 -4.82
N LEU A 55 3.90 -5.50 -5.43
CA LEU A 55 3.60 -5.17 -6.83
C LEU A 55 4.20 -6.18 -7.83
N ASP A 56 5.29 -6.86 -7.45
CA ASP A 56 5.94 -7.90 -8.25
C ASP A 56 5.42 -9.31 -7.96
N SER A 57 4.57 -9.48 -6.94
CA SER A 57 3.87 -10.76 -6.72
C SER A 57 2.85 -10.92 -7.85
N GLY A 58 2.97 -12.01 -8.62
CA GLY A 58 2.08 -12.30 -9.74
C GLY A 58 0.60 -12.15 -9.37
N ARG A 59 -0.21 -11.68 -10.33
CA ARG A 59 -1.64 -11.43 -10.13
C ARG A 59 -2.38 -12.69 -9.68
N SER A 60 -2.97 -12.64 -8.49
CA SER A 60 -4.04 -13.58 -8.11
C SER A 60 -5.32 -13.19 -8.86
N ASN A 61 -6.08 -14.18 -9.36
CA ASN A 61 -7.37 -13.95 -10.02
C ASN A 61 -8.49 -13.53 -9.06
N GLU A 62 -8.21 -13.45 -7.75
CA GLU A 62 -9.19 -13.00 -6.76
C GLU A 62 -9.42 -11.50 -6.83
N ARG A 63 -10.66 -11.11 -7.19
CA ARG A 63 -11.11 -9.72 -7.19
C ARG A 63 -11.61 -9.34 -5.82
N MET A 64 -10.98 -8.36 -5.19
CA MET A 64 -11.30 -7.88 -3.86
C MET A 64 -11.88 -6.45 -3.95
N LYS A 65 -13.03 -6.33 -4.61
CA LYS A 65 -13.64 -5.02 -4.95
C LYS A 65 -14.07 -4.19 -3.74
N ASN A 66 -14.23 -4.80 -2.57
CA ASN A 66 -14.63 -4.08 -1.36
C ASN A 66 -13.43 -3.50 -0.61
N LEU A 67 -12.21 -3.84 -1.03
CA LEU A 67 -10.98 -3.33 -0.44
C LEU A 67 -10.54 -2.03 -1.09
N LYS A 68 -10.01 -1.14 -0.26
CA LYS A 68 -9.28 0.05 -0.68
C LYS A 68 -7.80 -0.28 -0.73
N CYS A 69 -7.15 -0.01 -1.85
CA CYS A 69 -5.73 -0.25 -2.03
C CYS A 69 -4.94 1.05 -1.85
N ILE A 70 -4.04 1.08 -0.89
CA ILE A 70 -3.07 2.16 -0.70
C ILE A 70 -1.79 1.75 -1.43
N VAL A 71 -1.37 2.52 -2.43
CA VAL A 71 -0.19 2.23 -3.23
C VAL A 71 0.99 3.04 -2.71
N PHE A 72 1.93 2.37 -2.05
CA PHE A 72 3.15 2.97 -1.53
C PHE A 72 4.38 2.29 -2.16
N ILE A 73 4.78 2.83 -3.31
CA ILE A 73 5.86 2.31 -4.17
C ILE A 73 6.78 3.44 -4.60
N ARG A 74 8.04 3.13 -4.94
CA ARG A 74 8.93 4.13 -5.53
C ARG A 74 8.53 4.43 -6.97
N PRO A 75 8.68 5.68 -7.46
CA PRO A 75 8.33 6.08 -8.82
C PRO A 75 9.41 5.64 -9.84
N THR A 76 9.73 4.35 -9.89
CA THR A 76 10.65 3.77 -10.88
C THR A 76 9.87 3.38 -12.14
N LYS A 77 10.55 3.34 -13.30
CA LYS A 77 9.92 2.94 -14.57
C LYS A 77 9.24 1.57 -14.47
N GLN A 78 9.89 0.62 -13.79
CA GLN A 78 9.36 -0.72 -13.59
C GLN A 78 8.10 -0.72 -12.72
N ASN A 79 8.13 -0.03 -11.58
CA ASN A 79 6.97 0.07 -10.68
C ASN A 79 5.79 0.77 -11.35
N ILE A 80 6.04 1.83 -12.13
CA ILE A 80 4.99 2.53 -12.86
C ILE A 80 4.37 1.62 -13.92
N GLN A 81 5.17 0.82 -14.64
CA GLN A 81 4.65 -0.13 -15.62
C GLN A 81 3.78 -1.21 -14.96
N LEU A 82 4.27 -1.82 -13.87
CA LEU A 82 3.50 -2.82 -13.12
C LEU A 82 2.21 -2.25 -12.55
N LEU A 83 2.25 -1.02 -12.01
CA LEU A 83 1.06 -0.33 -11.52
C LEU A 83 0.07 -0.01 -12.65
N ALA A 84 0.55 0.42 -13.82
CA ALA A 84 -0.30 0.67 -14.98
C ALA A 84 -0.99 -0.62 -15.44
N ASP A 85 -0.26 -1.73 -15.47
CA ASP A 85 -0.83 -3.05 -15.78
C ASP A 85 -1.85 -3.49 -14.73
N GLU A 86 -1.60 -3.20 -13.45
CA GLU A 86 -2.53 -3.41 -12.34
C GLU A 86 -3.83 -2.61 -12.52
N LEU A 87 -3.74 -1.33 -12.87
CA LEU A 87 -4.88 -0.43 -13.08
C LEU A 87 -5.70 -0.75 -14.35
N ARG A 88 -5.10 -1.39 -15.37
CA ARG A 88 -5.84 -1.85 -16.56
C ARG A 88 -6.90 -2.92 -16.24
N SER A 89 -6.66 -3.72 -15.21
CA SER A 89 -7.61 -4.73 -14.74
C SER A 89 -7.66 -4.68 -13.21
N PRO A 90 -8.38 -3.69 -12.64
CA PRO A 90 -8.30 -3.39 -11.21
C PRO A 90 -8.79 -4.57 -10.37
N LYS A 91 -7.92 -5.02 -9.45
CA LYS A 91 -8.22 -6.04 -8.45
C LYS A 91 -9.07 -5.48 -7.30
N TYR A 92 -8.84 -4.22 -6.94
CA TYR A 92 -9.46 -3.53 -5.81
C TYR A 92 -10.51 -2.50 -6.25
N GLY A 93 -11.39 -2.10 -5.33
CA GLY A 93 -12.46 -1.15 -5.63
C GLY A 93 -12.00 0.28 -5.79
N ALA A 94 -10.94 0.67 -5.09
CA ALA A 94 -10.33 1.98 -5.16
C ALA A 94 -8.82 1.88 -4.97
N TYR A 95 -8.08 2.74 -5.67
CA TYR A 95 -6.63 2.85 -5.56
C TYR A 95 -6.26 4.26 -5.10
N PHE A 96 -5.55 4.35 -3.98
CA PHE A 96 -5.01 5.58 -3.40
C PHE A 96 -3.51 5.60 -3.66
N ILE A 97 -3.09 6.37 -4.66
CA ILE A 97 -1.69 6.51 -5.04
C ILE A 97 -1.09 7.63 -4.22
N CYS A 98 -0.14 7.28 -3.36
CA CYS A 98 0.49 8.24 -2.44
C CYS A 98 1.45 9.16 -3.21
N LYS A 99 1.39 10.46 -2.89
CA LYS A 99 2.08 11.55 -3.59
C LYS A 99 3.05 12.28 -2.67
#